data_AF-A0A0G0PSN7-F1
#
_entry.id   AF-A0A0G0PSN7-F1
#
_cell.length_a   1.000
_cell.length_b   1.000
_cell.length_c   1.000
_cell.angle_alpha   90.00
_cell.angle_beta   90.00
_cell.angle_gamma   90.00
#
_symmetry.space_group_name_H-M   'P 1'
#
loop_
_entity.id
_entity.type
_entity.pdbx_description
1 polymer ?
#
loop_
_entity_poly.entity_id
_entity_poly.type
_entity_poly.pdbx_seq_one_letter_code
_entity_poly.pdbx_strand_id
1 'polypeptide(L)'
;MKDILSGREVFAITRFSSEQRIELEKRGFQIFELRGESVASLKMNGVGFWSNWHNGLEIENERCKASEVAINVDDLFLPGSGGLTLQGQQEMTKKYSQSLSQIIPGVKAIIGTALDYLDLDCGYTSKTNMSFFRRAGSYDNASTTTIGPGENYLYVGRSFNGLPLVAYRPGKTSNSDVRVLPIIVPANYI
;
A
#
# COMPACT_ATOMS: atom_id res chain seq x y z
N MET A 1 -30.49 -11.40 -25.74
CA MET A 1 -30.14 -10.86 -24.41
C MET A 1 -28.79 -10.20 -24.56
N LYS A 2 -28.70 -8.88 -24.35
CA LYS A 2 -27.44 -8.13 -24.44
C LYS A 2 -26.64 -8.44 -23.17
N ASP A 3 -25.52 -9.12 -23.32
CA ASP A 3 -24.53 -9.25 -22.27
C ASP A 3 -23.99 -7.86 -21.94
N ILE A 4 -24.44 -7.32 -20.81
CA ILE A 4 -23.80 -6.21 -20.12
C ILE A 4 -22.57 -6.83 -19.46
N LEU A 5 -21.50 -7.01 -20.27
CA LEU A 5 -20.19 -7.34 -19.74
C LEU A 5 -19.74 -6.16 -18.88
N SER A 6 -19.65 -6.44 -17.58
CA SER A 6 -19.04 -5.60 -16.56
C SER A 6 -17.78 -4.94 -17.10
N GLY A 7 -17.79 -3.61 -17.20
CA GLY A 7 -16.67 -2.78 -17.67
C GLY A 7 -15.49 -2.78 -16.70
N ARG A 8 -14.90 -3.94 -16.43
CA ARG A 8 -13.53 -4.02 -15.92
C ARG A 8 -12.62 -3.88 -17.12
N GLU A 9 -12.05 -2.69 -17.30
CA GLU A 9 -10.86 -2.54 -18.12
C GLU A 9 -9.82 -3.56 -17.63
N VAL A 10 -9.39 -4.45 -18.52
CA VAL A 10 -8.34 -5.43 -18.22
C VAL A 10 -7.02 -4.68 -18.27
N PHE A 11 -6.60 -4.13 -17.12
CA PHE A 11 -5.28 -3.52 -17.01
C PHE A 11 -4.20 -4.58 -17.16
N ALA A 12 -3.15 -4.26 -17.92
CA ALA A 12 -1.97 -5.12 -18.00
C ALA A 12 -1.27 -5.12 -16.64
N ILE A 13 -1.47 -6.21 -15.88
CA ILE A 13 -0.86 -6.38 -14.56
C ILE A 13 0.63 -6.64 -14.73
N THR A 14 1.46 -5.81 -14.11
CA THR A 14 2.90 -6.08 -14.02
C THR A 14 3.12 -7.22 -13.03
N ARG A 15 3.78 -8.32 -13.43
CA ARG A 15 3.93 -9.53 -12.61
C ARG A 15 5.38 -9.80 -12.25
N PHE A 16 5.59 -10.50 -11.13
CA PHE A 16 6.87 -11.11 -10.82
C PHE A 16 7.15 -12.26 -11.78
N SER A 17 8.43 -12.50 -12.09
CA SER A 17 8.83 -13.75 -12.73
C SER A 17 8.59 -14.94 -11.79
N SER A 18 8.58 -16.16 -12.32
CA SER A 18 8.44 -17.38 -11.52
C SER A 18 9.55 -17.50 -10.48
N GLU A 19 10.79 -17.17 -10.85
CA GLU A 19 11.96 -17.20 -9.99
C GLU A 19 11.83 -16.17 -8.86
N GLN A 20 11.40 -14.95 -9.18
CA GLN A 20 11.16 -13.89 -8.20
C GLN A 20 10.09 -14.30 -7.19
N ARG A 21 8.97 -14.85 -7.68
CA ARG A 21 7.88 -15.36 -6.83
C ARG A 21 8.39 -16.41 -5.84
N ILE A 22 9.12 -17.41 -6.33
CA ILE A 22 9.66 -18.49 -5.50
C ILE A 22 10.61 -17.93 -4.43
N GLU A 23 11.51 -17.02 -4.80
CA GLU A 23 12.47 -16.46 -3.85
C GLU A 23 11.83 -15.51 -2.82
N LEU A 24 10.79 -14.78 -3.20
CA LEU A 24 9.98 -13.96 -2.29
C LEU A 24 9.23 -14.85 -1.28
N GLU A 25 8.52 -15.87 -1.75
CA GLU A 25 7.74 -16.78 -0.89
C GLU A 25 8.64 -17.55 0.09
N LYS A 26 9.81 -18.03 -0.37
CA LYS A 26 10.82 -18.67 0.51
C LYS A 26 11.30 -17.77 1.66
N ARG A 27 11.22 -16.45 1.50
CA ARG A 27 11.61 -15.46 2.51
C ARG A 27 10.42 -14.93 3.33
N GLY A 28 9.26 -15.57 3.21
CA GLY A 28 8.07 -15.23 3.99
C GLY A 28 7.23 -14.10 3.40
N PHE A 29 7.54 -13.62 2.19
CA PHE A 29 6.67 -12.66 1.53
C PHE A 29 5.43 -13.36 0.97
N GLN A 30 4.27 -12.72 1.14
CA GLN A 30 3.04 -13.09 0.48
C GLN A 30 2.79 -12.16 -0.71
N ILE A 31 2.38 -12.73 -1.84
CA ILE A 31 2.14 -12.00 -3.08
C ILE A 31 0.66 -11.68 -3.21
N PHE A 32 0.38 -10.42 -3.53
CA PHE A 32 -0.94 -9.87 -3.75
C PHE A 32 -1.00 -9.22 -5.13
N GLU A 33 -2.20 -9.05 -5.63
CA GLU A 33 -2.47 -8.33 -6.87
C GLU A 33 -3.16 -7.02 -6.51
N LEU A 34 -2.52 -5.90 -6.85
CA LEU A 34 -3.17 -4.60 -6.93
C LEU A 34 -4.02 -4.58 -8.20
N ARG A 35 -5.28 -4.22 -8.05
CA ARG A 35 -6.31 -4.27 -9.10
C ARG A 35 -6.44 -2.95 -9.84
N GLY A 36 -5.74 -1.92 -9.39
CA GLY A 36 -5.84 -0.57 -9.96
C GLY A 36 -7.10 0.14 -9.48
N GLU A 37 -7.53 -0.13 -8.25
CA GLU A 37 -8.72 0.52 -7.67
C GLU A 37 -8.42 1.98 -7.31
N SER A 38 -9.44 2.83 -7.43
CA SER A 38 -9.49 4.19 -6.91
C SER A 38 -10.34 4.23 -5.64
N VAL A 39 -10.30 5.33 -4.89
CA VAL A 39 -11.21 5.52 -3.75
C VAL A 39 -12.68 5.46 -4.22
N ALA A 40 -13.00 6.07 -5.37
CA ALA A 40 -14.35 6.03 -5.93
C ALA A 40 -14.80 4.60 -6.28
N SER A 41 -13.94 3.78 -6.90
CA SER A 41 -14.32 2.40 -7.25
C SER A 41 -14.45 1.52 -6.00
N LEU A 42 -13.58 1.72 -4.98
CA LEU A 42 -13.72 1.05 -3.69
C LEU A 42 -15.06 1.41 -3.01
N LYS A 43 -15.46 2.69 -3.00
CA LYS A 43 -16.76 3.14 -2.48
C LYS A 43 -17.94 2.50 -3.23
N MET A 44 -17.87 2.45 -4.55
CA MET A 44 -18.90 1.79 -5.38
C MET A 44 -19.04 0.30 -5.04
N ASN A 45 -17.94 -0.34 -4.63
CA ASN A 45 -17.91 -1.72 -4.16
C ASN A 45 -18.31 -1.89 -2.67
N GLY A 46 -18.83 -0.84 -2.03
CA GLY A 46 -19.33 -0.88 -0.65
C GLY A 46 -18.26 -0.73 0.42
N VAL A 47 -17.03 -0.35 0.05
CA VAL A 47 -15.95 -0.09 1.02
C VAL A 47 -16.21 1.23 1.74
N GLY A 48 -16.36 1.16 3.07
CA GLY A 48 -16.47 2.35 3.92
C GLY A 48 -15.10 2.98 4.20
N PHE A 49 -15.06 4.31 4.21
CA PHE A 49 -13.89 5.11 4.60
C PHE A 49 -14.15 5.80 5.93
N TRP A 50 -13.13 5.90 6.78
CA TRP A 50 -13.26 6.52 8.10
C TRP A 50 -13.53 8.02 8.04
N SER A 51 -13.00 8.68 7.01
CA SER A 51 -13.15 10.12 6.83
C SER A 51 -13.69 10.43 5.45
N ASN A 52 -14.23 11.63 5.30
CA ASN A 52 -14.78 12.17 4.06
C ASN A 52 -13.96 13.36 3.53
N TRP A 53 -12.80 13.69 4.13
CA TRP A 53 -12.00 14.86 3.74
C TRP A 53 -11.53 14.81 2.29
N HIS A 54 -11.37 13.61 1.75
CA HIS A 54 -10.95 13.39 0.36
C HIS A 54 -12.10 13.52 -0.64
N ASN A 55 -13.35 13.65 -0.20
CA ASN A 55 -14.50 13.78 -1.09
C ASN A 55 -14.34 15.01 -1.99
N GLY A 56 -14.45 14.80 -3.30
CA GLY A 56 -14.30 15.86 -4.30
C GLY A 56 -12.86 16.26 -4.61
N LEU A 57 -11.86 15.59 -4.04
CA LEU A 57 -10.45 15.77 -4.40
C LEU A 57 -10.05 14.81 -5.54
N GLU A 58 -8.99 15.16 -6.27
CA GLU A 58 -8.50 14.38 -7.42
C GLU A 58 -8.16 12.92 -7.05
N ILE A 59 -7.64 12.69 -5.84
CA ILE A 59 -7.34 11.36 -5.29
C ILE A 59 -8.55 10.40 -5.28
N GLU A 60 -9.78 10.91 -5.37
CA GLU A 60 -10.97 10.04 -5.46
C GLU A 60 -10.98 9.20 -6.74
N ASN A 61 -10.48 9.78 -7.83
CA ASN A 61 -10.54 9.21 -9.17
C ASN A 61 -9.19 8.66 -9.65
N GLU A 62 -8.09 9.07 -9.01
CA GLU A 62 -6.78 8.46 -9.21
C GLU A 62 -6.82 6.97 -8.89
N ARG A 63 -6.11 6.17 -9.70
CA ARG A 63 -5.99 4.72 -9.53
C ARG A 63 -4.59 4.37 -9.09
N CYS A 64 -4.48 3.38 -8.21
CA CYS A 64 -3.19 2.71 -8.03
C CYS A 64 -2.80 1.93 -9.29
N LYS A 65 -1.58 1.41 -9.31
CA LYS A 65 -1.08 0.63 -10.45
C LYS A 65 -1.54 -0.81 -10.34
N ALA A 66 -1.97 -1.37 -11.46
CA ALA A 66 -2.23 -2.80 -11.56
C ALA A 66 -0.89 -3.57 -11.60
N SER A 67 -0.55 -4.25 -10.50
CA SER A 67 0.71 -4.98 -10.36
C SER A 67 0.59 -6.07 -9.30
N GLU A 68 1.40 -7.11 -9.44
CA GLU A 68 1.76 -7.94 -8.31
C GLU A 68 2.67 -7.17 -7.36
N VAL A 69 2.41 -7.33 -6.07
CA VAL A 69 3.22 -6.78 -4.99
C VAL A 69 3.43 -7.84 -3.92
N ALA A 70 4.55 -7.77 -3.21
CA ALA A 70 4.86 -8.68 -2.12
C ALA A 70 5.00 -7.91 -0.81
N ILE A 71 4.43 -8.45 0.28
CA ILE A 71 4.58 -7.94 1.63
C ILE A 71 4.89 -9.07 2.60
N ASN A 72 5.67 -8.79 3.65
CA ASN A 72 5.83 -9.71 4.76
C ASN A 72 4.73 -9.42 5.79
N VAL A 73 3.66 -10.22 5.80
CA VAL A 73 2.49 -9.97 6.67
C VAL A 73 2.77 -10.21 8.15
N ASP A 74 3.82 -10.95 8.48
CA ASP A 74 4.21 -11.25 9.85
C ASP A 74 5.25 -10.24 10.39
N ASP A 75 5.86 -9.43 9.50
CA ASP A 75 6.75 -8.32 9.84
C ASP A 75 6.55 -7.15 8.86
N LEU A 76 5.45 -6.41 9.05
CA LEU A 76 5.00 -5.38 8.10
C LEU A 76 5.96 -4.20 7.99
N PHE A 77 6.58 -3.78 9.10
CA PHE A 77 7.22 -2.48 9.19
C PHE A 77 8.72 -2.59 9.33
N LEU A 78 9.46 -1.76 8.59
CA LEU A 78 10.92 -1.70 8.77
C LEU A 78 11.27 -1.32 10.22
N PRO A 79 12.17 -2.06 10.88
CA PRO A 79 12.64 -1.71 12.22
C PRO A 79 13.31 -0.33 12.23
N GLY A 80 13.01 0.49 13.26
CA GLY A 80 13.60 1.82 13.41
C GLY A 80 13.08 2.89 12.44
N SER A 81 12.06 2.59 11.62
CA SER A 81 11.47 3.57 10.70
C SER A 81 10.56 4.61 11.38
N GLY A 82 10.10 4.32 12.60
CA GLY A 82 9.22 5.19 13.37
C GLY A 82 9.96 6.42 13.87
N GLY A 83 9.30 7.57 13.87
CA GLY A 83 9.89 8.85 14.31
C GLY A 83 10.73 9.56 13.24
N LEU A 84 11.02 8.91 12.11
CA LEU A 84 11.75 9.52 10.99
C LEU A 84 10.85 10.44 10.16
N THR A 85 11.49 11.39 9.46
CA THR A 85 10.83 12.17 8.40
C THR A 85 10.53 11.29 7.19
N LEU A 86 9.61 11.71 6.31
CA LEU A 86 9.34 10.99 5.05
C LEU A 86 10.62 10.80 4.22
N GLN A 87 11.49 11.81 4.17
CA GLN A 87 12.78 11.70 3.48
C GLN A 87 13.66 10.61 4.12
N GLY A 88 13.78 10.57 5.45
CA GLY A 88 14.53 9.52 6.14
C GLY A 88 13.95 8.12 5.91
N GLN A 89 12.63 8.02 5.85
CA GLN A 89 11.90 6.79 5.51
C GLN A 89 12.17 6.34 4.06
N GLN A 90 12.21 7.27 3.11
CA GLN A 90 12.58 6.99 1.71
C GLN A 90 14.02 6.49 1.60
N GLU A 91 14.96 7.10 2.33
CA GLU A 91 16.36 6.66 2.36
C GLU A 91 16.53 5.25 2.94
N MET A 92 15.82 4.95 4.04
CA MET A 92 15.79 3.62 4.62
C MET A 92 15.22 2.58 3.64
N THR A 93 14.11 2.92 2.98
CA THR A 93 13.50 2.06 1.95
C THR A 93 14.45 1.82 0.79
N LYS A 94 15.19 2.84 0.35
CA LYS A 94 16.20 2.71 -0.72
C LYS A 94 17.31 1.74 -0.33
N LYS A 95 17.85 1.84 0.89
CA LYS A 95 18.87 0.90 1.40
C LYS A 95 18.33 -0.53 1.45
N TYR A 96 17.13 -0.71 1.99
CA TYR A 96 16.46 -2.00 2.04
C TYR A 96 16.24 -2.59 0.64
N SER A 97 15.78 -1.77 -0.31
CA SER A 97 15.57 -2.12 -1.71
C SER A 97 16.86 -2.59 -2.39
N GLN A 98 17.97 -1.87 -2.15
CA GLN A 98 19.30 -2.23 -2.67
C GLN A 98 19.74 -3.61 -2.16
N SER A 99 19.68 -3.84 -0.84
CA SER A 99 20.01 -5.14 -0.26
C SER A 99 19.13 -6.27 -0.80
N LEU A 100 17.82 -6.04 -0.92
CA LEU A 100 16.90 -7.03 -1.46
C LEU A 100 17.20 -7.36 -2.93
N SER A 101 17.48 -6.35 -3.75
CA SER A 101 17.75 -6.52 -5.19
C SER A 101 19.03 -7.30 -5.50
N GLN A 102 20.00 -7.30 -4.57
CA GLN A 102 21.21 -8.14 -4.66
C GLN A 102 20.90 -9.62 -4.46
N ILE A 103 19.84 -9.92 -3.69
CA ILE A 103 19.42 -11.29 -3.36
C ILE A 103 18.39 -11.80 -4.37
N ILE A 104 17.46 -10.94 -4.79
CA ILE A 104 16.40 -11.23 -5.75
C ILE A 104 16.51 -10.22 -6.90
N PRO A 105 17.26 -10.52 -7.96
CA PRO A 105 17.40 -9.62 -9.10
C PRO A 105 16.04 -9.27 -9.73
N GLY A 106 15.88 -7.99 -10.10
CA GLY A 106 14.68 -7.51 -10.80
C GLY A 106 13.47 -7.19 -9.91
N VAL A 107 13.64 -7.13 -8.58
CA VAL A 107 12.64 -6.56 -7.66
C VAL A 107 13.18 -5.30 -6.99
N LYS A 108 12.29 -4.48 -6.45
CA LYS A 108 12.62 -3.32 -5.61
C LYS A 108 11.61 -3.16 -4.49
N ALA A 109 12.05 -2.63 -3.35
CA ALA A 109 11.16 -2.15 -2.30
C ALA A 109 10.84 -0.67 -2.49
N ILE A 110 9.58 -0.28 -2.26
CA ILE A 110 9.11 1.11 -2.32
C ILE A 110 8.21 1.45 -1.14
N ILE A 111 8.05 2.75 -0.89
CA ILE A 111 6.91 3.27 -0.13
C ILE A 111 5.77 3.46 -1.13
N GLY A 112 4.65 2.77 -0.91
CA GLY A 112 3.48 2.85 -1.77
C GLY A 112 2.80 4.22 -1.72
N THR A 113 1.96 4.49 -2.71
CA THR A 113 0.94 5.54 -2.61
C THR A 113 -0.14 5.12 -1.62
N ALA A 114 -0.96 6.07 -1.17
CA ALA A 114 -2.11 5.73 -0.35
C ALA A 114 -3.06 4.75 -1.06
N LEU A 115 -3.23 4.88 -2.38
CA LEU A 115 -4.09 4.00 -3.17
C LEU A 115 -3.54 2.58 -3.24
N ASP A 116 -2.23 2.40 -3.35
CA ASP A 116 -1.61 1.06 -3.33
C ASP A 116 -1.94 0.32 -2.03
N TYR A 117 -1.82 1.01 -0.88
CA TYR A 117 -2.12 0.41 0.41
C TYR A 117 -3.62 0.17 0.62
N LEU A 118 -4.50 1.04 0.10
CA LEU A 118 -5.95 0.87 0.19
C LEU A 118 -6.42 -0.34 -0.63
N ASP A 119 -5.98 -0.46 -1.90
CA ASP A 119 -6.32 -1.62 -2.74
C ASP A 119 -5.75 -2.91 -2.13
N LEU A 120 -4.52 -2.86 -1.63
CA LEU A 120 -3.90 -3.99 -0.93
C LEU A 120 -4.70 -4.43 0.31
N ASP A 121 -5.11 -3.50 1.18
CA ASP A 121 -5.85 -3.83 2.40
C ASP A 121 -7.25 -4.32 2.09
N CYS A 122 -7.91 -3.75 1.08
CA CYS A 122 -9.17 -4.27 0.55
C CYS A 122 -9.04 -5.69 0.03
N GLY A 123 -8.04 -5.94 -0.82
CA GLY A 123 -7.78 -7.26 -1.39
C GLY A 123 -7.50 -8.30 -0.30
N TYR A 124 -6.68 -7.94 0.70
CA TYR A 124 -6.38 -8.80 1.84
C TYR A 124 -7.62 -9.06 2.72
N THR A 125 -8.37 -8.01 3.05
CA THR A 125 -9.58 -8.09 3.88
C THR A 125 -10.66 -8.93 3.21
N SER A 126 -10.85 -8.82 1.89
CA SER A 126 -11.81 -9.65 1.15
C SER A 126 -11.53 -11.16 1.23
N LYS A 127 -10.26 -11.54 1.44
CA LYS A 127 -9.82 -12.95 1.53
C LYS A 127 -9.81 -13.47 2.97
N THR A 128 -9.50 -12.61 3.92
CA THR A 128 -9.21 -13.02 5.32
C THR A 128 -10.23 -12.53 6.34
N ASN A 129 -11.16 -11.65 5.92
CA ASN A 129 -12.09 -10.92 6.78
C ASN A 129 -11.39 -10.09 7.88
N MET A 130 -10.12 -9.74 7.67
CA MET A 130 -9.30 -8.95 8.59
C MET A 130 -8.41 -7.99 7.79
N SER A 131 -8.26 -6.75 8.26
CA SER A 131 -7.24 -5.83 7.75
C SER A 131 -5.85 -6.34 8.12
N PHE A 132 -4.87 -6.20 7.22
CA PHE A 132 -3.49 -6.60 7.55
C PHE A 132 -2.88 -5.66 8.61
N PHE A 133 -3.29 -4.39 8.64
CA PHE A 133 -2.94 -3.45 9.72
C PHE A 133 -3.52 -3.84 11.09
N ARG A 134 -4.57 -4.69 11.12
CA ARG A 134 -5.12 -5.24 12.37
C ARG A 134 -4.38 -6.51 12.81
N ARG A 135 -3.93 -7.34 11.86
CA ARG A 135 -3.25 -8.60 12.14
C ARG A 135 -1.88 -8.41 12.80
N ALA A 136 -1.15 -7.37 12.42
CA ALA A 136 0.19 -7.11 12.96
C ALA A 136 0.21 -6.69 14.44
N GLY A 137 -0.95 -6.52 15.09
CA GLY A 137 -1.04 -6.16 16.52
C GLY A 137 -0.53 -4.75 16.85
N SER A 138 0.08 -4.04 15.90
CA SER A 138 0.57 -2.69 16.07
C SER A 138 -0.52 -1.66 15.76
N TYR A 139 -0.48 -0.54 16.46
CA TYR A 139 -1.26 0.66 16.13
C TYR A 139 -0.53 1.54 15.10
N ASP A 140 0.43 0.93 14.37
CA ASP A 140 1.32 1.65 13.47
C ASP A 140 0.62 1.95 12.14
N ASN A 141 0.91 3.13 11.62
CA ASN A 141 0.43 3.63 10.35
C ASN A 141 1.57 3.53 9.32
N ALA A 142 1.25 3.12 8.09
CA ALA A 142 2.17 3.20 6.97
C ALA A 142 2.22 4.63 6.42
N SER A 143 3.43 5.20 6.36
CA SER A 143 3.72 6.37 5.53
C SER A 143 3.41 6.09 4.07
N THR A 144 2.94 7.09 3.33
CA THR A 144 2.73 6.98 1.88
C THR A 144 3.50 8.06 1.13
N THR A 145 3.71 7.85 -0.16
CA THR A 145 4.28 8.87 -1.06
C THR A 145 3.24 9.89 -1.55
N THR A 146 1.96 9.69 -1.25
CA THR A 146 0.88 10.59 -1.67
C THR A 146 0.92 11.87 -0.84
N ILE A 147 0.95 13.02 -1.52
CA ILE A 147 0.91 14.34 -0.90
C ILE A 147 -0.55 14.80 -0.80
N GLY A 148 -1.00 15.09 0.41
CA GLY A 148 -2.28 15.72 0.69
C GLY A 148 -2.21 17.26 0.67
N PRO A 149 -3.35 17.93 0.88
CA PRO A 149 -3.42 19.39 0.90
C PRO A 149 -2.46 20.01 1.93
N GLY A 150 -1.72 21.04 1.51
CA GLY A 150 -0.78 21.79 2.36
C GLY A 150 0.55 21.08 2.63
N GLU A 151 1.12 20.43 1.61
CA GLU A 151 2.47 19.78 1.61
C GLU A 151 2.66 18.65 2.63
N ASN A 152 1.56 18.12 3.13
CA ASN A 152 1.53 16.99 4.04
C ASN A 152 1.53 15.67 3.25
N TYR A 153 2.09 14.58 3.78
CA TYR A 153 1.90 13.25 3.18
C TYR A 153 0.70 12.53 3.82
N LEU A 154 0.15 11.53 3.14
CA LEU A 154 -0.93 10.71 3.70
C LEU A 154 -0.36 9.49 4.43
N TYR A 155 -1.08 9.00 5.43
CA TYR A 155 -0.82 7.69 6.01
C TYR A 155 -2.06 6.80 5.93
N VAL A 156 -1.82 5.49 5.87
CA VAL A 156 -2.85 4.44 5.92
C VAL A 156 -2.52 3.51 7.07
N GLY A 157 -3.52 3.01 7.79
CA GLY A 157 -3.30 2.23 9.01
C GLY A 157 -4.54 1.55 9.52
N ARG A 158 -4.63 1.36 10.84
CA ARG A 158 -5.79 0.75 11.48
C ARG A 158 -6.89 1.78 11.75
N SER A 159 -8.14 1.43 11.44
CA SER A 159 -9.33 2.16 11.90
C SER A 159 -10.41 1.19 12.34
N PHE A 160 -11.23 1.62 13.29
CA PHE A 160 -12.38 0.86 13.79
C PHE A 160 -13.63 1.02 12.91
N ASN A 161 -13.67 2.04 12.05
CA ASN A 161 -14.83 2.39 11.21
C ASN A 161 -14.38 2.71 9.77
N GLY A 162 -14.12 1.70 8.95
CA GLY A 162 -13.70 1.86 7.55
C GLY A 162 -12.20 2.16 7.37
N LEU A 163 -11.73 2.21 6.12
CA LEU A 163 -10.31 2.42 5.80
C LEU A 163 -9.84 3.83 6.22
N PRO A 164 -8.73 3.97 6.98
CA PRO A 164 -8.19 5.26 7.31
C PRO A 164 -7.28 5.74 6.17
N LEU A 165 -7.76 6.76 5.48
CA LEU A 165 -6.95 7.61 4.62
C LEU A 165 -6.87 8.96 5.34
N VAL A 166 -5.70 9.36 5.83
CA VAL A 166 -5.58 10.57 6.67
C VAL A 166 -4.36 11.37 6.27
N ALA A 167 -4.52 12.70 6.20
CA ALA A 167 -3.40 13.61 6.03
C ALA A 167 -2.59 13.69 7.33
N TYR A 168 -1.31 13.33 7.25
CA TYR A 168 -0.36 13.58 8.31
C TYR A 168 -0.23 15.10 8.53
N ARG A 169 -0.19 15.58 9.77
CA ARG A 169 0.15 16.98 10.04
C ARG A 169 1.24 17.01 11.10
N PRO A 170 2.42 17.57 10.82
CA PRO A 170 3.47 17.72 11.82
C PRO A 170 2.92 18.34 13.11
N GLY A 171 3.14 17.67 14.25
CA GLY A 171 2.71 18.14 15.58
C GLY A 171 1.29 17.76 16.02
N LYS A 172 0.49 17.08 15.19
CA LYS A 172 -0.84 16.54 15.60
C LYS A 172 -0.87 15.04 15.86
N THR A 173 0.10 14.32 15.31
CA THR A 173 0.28 12.87 15.47
C THR A 173 1.71 12.63 15.94
N SER A 174 1.91 11.70 16.87
CA SER A 174 3.26 11.34 17.28
C SER A 174 3.98 10.72 16.08
N ASN A 175 5.17 11.21 15.74
CA ASN A 175 5.92 10.69 14.59
C ASN A 175 6.28 9.20 14.78
N SER A 176 6.28 8.69 16.03
CA SER A 176 6.56 7.29 16.34
C SER A 176 5.54 6.31 15.77
N ASP A 177 4.29 6.75 15.58
CA ASP A 177 3.20 5.86 15.13
C ASP A 177 3.13 5.76 13.59
N VAL A 178 4.01 6.46 12.87
CA VAL A 178 4.08 6.41 11.39
C VAL A 178 5.40 5.79 10.97
N ARG A 179 5.31 4.68 10.22
CA ARG A 179 6.40 3.78 9.91
C ARG A 179 6.40 3.40 8.42
N VAL A 180 7.49 2.80 7.96
CA VAL A 180 7.60 2.30 6.58
C VAL A 180 7.06 0.88 6.52
N LEU A 181 5.99 0.68 5.75
CA LEU A 181 5.57 -0.63 5.28
C LEU A 181 6.05 -0.79 3.83
N PRO A 182 7.21 -1.42 3.59
CA PRO A 182 7.72 -1.54 2.24
C PRO A 182 6.86 -2.52 1.44
N ILE A 183 6.40 -2.10 0.26
CA ILE A 183 5.84 -3.03 -0.72
C ILE A 183 6.95 -3.42 -1.70
N ILE A 184 7.13 -4.72 -1.90
CA ILE A 184 8.05 -5.25 -2.90
C ILE A 184 7.32 -5.29 -4.23
N VAL A 185 7.95 -4.78 -5.29
CA VAL A 185 7.37 -4.69 -6.62
C VAL A 185 8.38 -5.15 -7.67
N PRO A 186 7.93 -5.58 -8.87
CA PRO A 186 8.82 -5.76 -10.01
C PRO A 186 9.61 -4.49 -10.33
N ALA A 187 10.84 -4.60 -10.81
CA ALA A 187 11.70 -3.44 -11.07
C ALA A 187 11.09 -2.47 -12.10
N ASN A 188 10.33 -2.99 -13.07
CA ASN A 188 9.58 -2.26 -14.08
C ASN A 188 8.23 -1.72 -13.59
N TYR A 189 7.95 -1.76 -12.29
CA TYR A 189 6.85 -1.00 -11.69
C TYR A 189 7.16 0.49 -11.87
N ILE A 190 6.59 1.10 -12.92
CA ILE A 190 6.76 2.51 -13.33
C ILE A 190 5.57 3.31 -12.91
#